data_AF-A0A966J1N9-F1
#
_entry.id   AF-A0A966J1N9-F1
#
_cell.length_a   1.000
_cell.length_b   1.000
_cell.length_c   1.000
_cell.angle_alpha   90.00
_cell.angle_beta   90.00
_cell.angle_gamma   90.00
#
_symmetry.space_group_name_H-M   'P 1'
#
loop_
_entity.id
_entity.type
_entity.pdbx_description
1 polymer ?
#
loop_
_entity_poly.entity_id
_entity_poly.type
_entity_poly.pdbx_seq_one_letter_code
_entity_poly.pdbx_strand_id
1 'polypeptide(L)'
;MLPLDYLLFLQIIIFLFITPGTPRILIISYSMNYGVQKCVWTALGDISANLIQATLVIFFIGTFFSDQPVFLNIFKWIGVIYLLYLSYDVLKSTP
;
A
#
# COMPACT_ATOMS: atom_id res chain seq x y z
N MET A 1 8.90 23.59 23.16
CA MET A 1 9.90 22.51 23.12
C MET A 1 9.38 21.50 22.11
N LEU A 2 10.08 21.30 20.98
CA LEU A 2 9.69 20.25 20.04
C LEU A 2 9.78 18.91 20.77
N PRO A 3 8.72 18.07 20.76
CA PRO A 3 8.75 16.77 21.44
C PRO A 3 9.89 15.92 20.85
N LEU A 4 10.58 15.15 21.68
CA LEU A 4 11.71 14.28 21.27
C LEU A 4 11.30 13.32 20.15
N ASP A 5 10.03 12.90 20.17
CA ASP A 5 9.41 12.04 19.16
C ASP A 5 9.32 12.70 17.77
N TYR A 6 9.38 14.02 17.68
CA TYR A 6 9.31 14.73 16.40
C TYR A 6 10.51 14.42 15.50
N LEU A 7 11.72 14.35 16.08
CA LEU A 7 12.93 14.00 15.33
C LEU A 7 12.93 12.52 14.91
N LEU A 8 12.46 11.62 15.78
CA LEU A 8 12.29 10.21 15.45
C LEU A 8 11.26 10.01 14.32
N PHE A 9 10.12 10.69 14.41
CA PHE A 9 9.08 10.67 13.39
C PHE A 9 9.59 11.21 12.05
N LEU A 10 10.33 12.33 12.05
CA LEU A 10 10.95 12.90 10.86
C LEU A 10 11.90 11.89 10.18
N GLN A 11 12.73 11.20 10.97
CA GLN A 11 13.67 10.22 10.46
C GLN A 11 12.97 9.02 9.82
N ILE A 12 11.95 8.47 10.49
CA ILE A 12 11.15 7.35 9.97
C ILE A 12 10.47 7.75 8.65
N ILE A 13 9.89 8.95 8.60
CA ILE A 13 9.24 9.48 7.39
C ILE A 13 10.23 9.60 6.23
N ILE A 14 11.43 10.12 6.47
CA ILE A 14 12.45 10.26 5.42
C ILE A 14 12.82 8.89 4.83
N PHE A 15 13.07 7.88 5.68
CA PHE A 15 13.36 6.52 5.21
C PHE A 15 12.19 5.89 4.43
N LEU A 16 10.95 6.12 4.89
CA LEU A 16 9.74 5.65 4.22
C LEU A 16 9.56 6.29 2.84
N PHE A 17 9.91 7.57 2.70
CA PHE A 17 9.85 8.28 1.41
C PHE A 17 10.96 7.87 0.45
N ILE A 18 12.16 7.56 0.96
CA ILE A 18 13.31 7.10 0.17
C ILE A 18 13.08 5.70 -0.40
N THR A 19 12.23 4.88 0.20
CA THR A 19 11.90 3.55 -0.32
C THR A 19 10.67 3.68 -1.23
N PRO A 20 10.83 3.92 -2.55
CA PRO A 20 9.68 3.94 -3.44
C PRO A 20 9.04 2.55 -3.40
N GLY A 21 7.83 2.46 -2.86
CA GLY A 21 7.05 1.22 -2.92
C GLY A 21 6.74 0.82 -4.36
N THR A 22 6.23 -0.40 -4.53
CA THR A 22 5.79 -0.97 -5.81
C THR A 22 4.94 -0.01 -6.67
N PRO A 23 3.94 0.70 -6.13
CA PRO A 23 3.15 1.65 -6.91
C PRO A 23 3.95 2.85 -7.41
N ARG A 24 4.90 3.35 -6.60
CA ARG A 24 5.74 4.51 -6.96
C ARG A 24 6.75 4.15 -8.05
N ILE A 25 7.32 2.95 -7.99
CA ILE A 25 8.20 2.43 -9.05
C ILE A 25 7.43 2.26 -10.36
N LEU A 26 6.20 1.73 -10.31
CA LEU A 26 5.34 1.59 -11.50
C LEU A 26 5.01 2.95 -12.13
N ILE A 27 4.63 3.95 -11.33
CA ILE A 27 4.34 5.31 -11.82
C ILE A 27 5.59 5.97 -12.40
N ILE A 28 6.76 5.81 -11.76
CA ILE A 28 8.03 6.37 -12.25
C ILE A 28 8.44 5.73 -13.58
N SER A 29 8.36 4.40 -13.70
CA SER A 29 8.66 3.68 -14.95
C SER A 29 7.68 4.02 -16.07
N TYR A 30 6.39 4.18 -15.77
CA TYR A 30 5.40 4.66 -16.73
C TYR A 30 5.63 6.12 -17.14
N SER A 31 6.03 6.98 -16.20
CA SER A 31 6.31 8.40 -16.45
C SER A 31 7.54 8.58 -17.33
N MET A 32 8.56 7.74 -17.14
CA MET A 32 9.77 7.75 -17.95
C MET A 32 9.54 7.22 -19.38
N ASN A 33 8.65 6.24 -19.57
CA ASN A 33 8.38 5.65 -20.90
C ASN A 33 7.31 6.39 -21.72
N TYR A 34 6.27 6.92 -21.10
CA TYR A 34 5.09 7.44 -21.82
C TYR A 34 4.85 8.95 -21.66
N GLY A 35 5.70 9.65 -20.90
CA GLY A 35 5.59 11.08 -20.66
C GLY A 35 4.60 11.45 -19.56
N VAL A 36 4.90 12.56 -18.88
CA VAL A 36 4.22 13.05 -17.66
C VAL A 36 2.70 13.21 -17.83
N GLN A 37 2.24 13.49 -19.06
CA GLN A 37 0.84 13.76 -19.39
C GLN A 37 -0.07 12.54 -19.24
N LYS A 38 0.43 11.32 -19.54
CA LYS A 38 -0.33 10.08 -19.33
C LYS A 38 -0.23 9.56 -17.89
N CYS A 39 0.81 9.96 -17.16
CA CYS A 39 0.95 9.62 -15.75
C CYS A 39 -0.07 10.32 -14.84
N VAL A 40 -0.63 11.47 -15.24
CA VAL A 40 -1.70 12.12 -14.48
C VAL A 40 -2.91 11.18 -14.35
N TRP A 41 -3.26 10.45 -15.42
CA TRP A 41 -4.34 9.46 -15.39
C TRP A 41 -4.01 8.26 -14.50
N THR A 42 -2.74 7.79 -14.49
CA THR A 42 -2.30 6.73 -13.59
C THR A 42 -2.31 7.18 -12.13
N ALA A 43 -1.90 8.41 -11.83
CA ALA A 43 -1.92 8.98 -10.49
C ALA A 43 -3.36 9.20 -9.99
N LEU A 44 -4.26 9.69 -10.85
CA LEU A 44 -5.68 9.79 -10.54
C LEU A 44 -6.31 8.40 -10.31
N GLY A 45 -5.89 7.40 -11.10
CA GLY A 45 -6.25 5.99 -10.89
C GLY A 45 -5.80 5.49 -9.52
N ASP A 46 -4.56 5.74 -9.12
CA ASP A 46 -4.02 5.31 -7.82
C ASP A 46 -4.76 5.99 -6.66
N ILE A 47 -5.00 7.31 -6.75
CA ILE A 47 -5.73 8.06 -5.73
C ILE A 47 -7.19 7.57 -5.61
N SER A 48 -7.87 7.38 -6.74
CA SER A 48 -9.27 6.89 -6.74
C SER A 48 -9.37 5.46 -6.21
N ALA A 49 -8.44 4.57 -6.59
CA ALA A 49 -8.37 3.22 -6.07
C ALA A 49 -8.15 3.21 -4.54
N ASN A 50 -7.21 4.02 -4.05
CA ASN A 50 -6.96 4.16 -2.61
C ASN A 50 -8.18 4.73 -1.86
N LEU A 51 -8.89 5.70 -2.43
CA LEU A 51 -10.11 6.25 -1.82
C LEU A 51 -11.23 5.21 -1.72
N ILE A 52 -11.46 4.45 -2.79
CA ILE A 52 -12.45 3.37 -2.80
C ILE A 52 -12.06 2.29 -1.80
N GLN A 53 -10.79 1.87 -1.81
CA GLN A 53 -10.25 0.89 -0.87
C GLN A 53 -10.45 1.35 0.58
N ALA A 54 -10.08 2.60 0.92
CA ALA A 54 -10.22 3.13 2.26
C ALA A 54 -11.69 3.16 2.71
N THR A 55 -12.60 3.61 1.84
CA THR A 55 -14.04 3.64 2.13
C THR A 55 -14.57 2.23 2.40
N LEU A 56 -14.20 1.27 1.55
CA LEU A 56 -14.63 -0.11 1.67
C LEU A 56 -14.09 -0.74 2.96
N VAL A 57 -12.80 -0.54 3.28
CA VAL A 57 -12.15 -1.03 4.51
C VAL A 57 -12.82 -0.44 5.75
N ILE A 58 -13.10 0.87 5.79
CA ILE A 58 -13.76 1.50 6.95
C ILE A 58 -15.16 0.92 7.16
N PHE A 59 -15.92 0.72 6.07
CA PHE A 59 -17.26 0.14 6.15
C PHE A 59 -17.23 -1.33 6.59
N PHE A 60 -16.32 -2.13 6.03
CA PHE A 60 -16.15 -3.55 6.36
C PHE A 60 -15.62 -3.77 7.78
N ILE A 61 -14.63 -2.98 8.23
CA ILE A 61 -14.14 -3.03 9.61
C ILE A 61 -15.19 -2.57 10.60
N GLY A 62 -15.89 -1.47 10.31
CA GLY A 62 -16.86 -0.89 11.23
C GLY A 62 -18.07 -1.79 11.48
N THR A 63 -18.57 -2.46 10.43
CA THR A 63 -19.82 -3.24 10.50
C THR A 63 -19.59 -4.73 10.70
N PHE A 64 -18.62 -5.33 10.02
CA PHE A 64 -18.49 -6.79 9.95
C PHE A 64 -17.54 -7.37 11.01
N PHE A 65 -16.53 -6.60 11.41
CA PHE A 65 -15.48 -7.11 12.28
C PHE A 65 -15.68 -6.83 13.77
N SER A 66 -16.64 -5.97 14.15
CA SER A 66 -17.01 -5.74 15.56
C SER A 66 -17.67 -6.96 16.20
N ASP A 67 -18.41 -7.78 15.43
CA ASP A 67 -19.22 -8.87 15.97
C ASP A 67 -18.51 -10.24 16.00
N GLN A 68 -17.46 -10.46 15.20
CA GLN A 68 -16.78 -11.77 15.13
C GLN A 68 -15.24 -11.66 15.04
N PRO A 69 -14.51 -11.77 16.17
CA PRO A 69 -13.04 -11.71 16.17
C PRO A 69 -12.38 -12.92 15.45
N VAL A 70 -13.11 -14.02 15.26
CA VAL A 70 -12.62 -15.21 14.55
C VAL A 70 -12.43 -14.93 13.05
N PHE A 71 -13.34 -14.18 12.42
CA PHE A 71 -13.24 -13.83 11.00
C PHE A 71 -12.03 -12.92 10.72
N LEU A 72 -11.73 -11.97 11.62
CA LEU A 72 -10.51 -11.14 11.53
C LEU A 72 -9.26 -12.01 11.47
N ASN A 73 -9.19 -13.03 12.32
CA ASN A 73 -8.02 -13.88 12.43
C ASN A 73 -7.84 -14.73 11.16
N ILE A 74 -8.91 -15.31 10.64
CA ILE A 74 -8.87 -16.07 9.37
C ILE A 74 -8.42 -15.17 8.22
N PHE A 75 -8.98 -13.96 8.10
CA PHE A 75 -8.62 -13.03 7.03
C PHE A 75 -7.15 -12.61 7.11
N LYS A 76 -6.61 -12.40 8.31
CA LYS A 76 -5.18 -12.16 8.53
C LYS A 76 -4.32 -13.31 8.01
N TRP A 77 -4.65 -14.55 8.37
CA TRP A 77 -3.90 -15.74 7.92
C TRP A 77 -3.98 -15.95 6.41
N ILE A 78 -5.13 -15.68 5.78
CA ILE A 78 -5.27 -15.68 4.32
C ILE A 78 -4.33 -14.64 3.69
N GLY A 79 -4.28 -13.44 4.25
CA GLY A 79 -3.36 -12.38 3.81
C GLY A 79 -1.89 -12.81 3.90
N VAL A 80 -1.49 -13.49 4.98
CA VAL A 80 -0.13 -14.03 5.14
C VAL A 80 0.17 -15.07 4.05
N ILE A 81 -0.73 -16.00 3.79
CA ILE A 81 -0.56 -17.02 2.74
C ILE A 81 -0.44 -16.36 1.36
N TYR A 82 -1.25 -15.34 1.08
CA TYR A 82 -1.20 -14.59 -0.17
C TYR A 82 0.14 -13.85 -0.35
N LEU A 83 0.65 -13.22 0.71
CA LEU A 83 1.98 -12.57 0.68
C LEU A 83 3.10 -13.58 0.44
N LEU A 84 3.01 -14.78 1.02
CA LEU A 84 3.98 -15.85 0.77
C LEU A 84 3.91 -16.32 -0.69
N TYR A 85 2.72 -16.48 -1.24
CA TYR A 85 2.53 -16.82 -2.66
C TYR A 85 3.12 -15.73 -3.57
N LEU A 86 2.80 -14.46 -3.32
CA LEU A 86 3.32 -13.34 -4.10
C LEU A 86 4.84 -13.23 -3.99
N SER A 87 5.42 -13.48 -2.81
CA SER A 87 6.87 -13.53 -2.63
C SER A 87 7.51 -14.63 -3.48
N TYR A 88 6.88 -15.81 -3.55
CA TYR A 88 7.32 -16.92 -4.38
C TYR A 88 7.21 -16.59 -5.88
N ASP A 89 6.13 -15.93 -6.29
CA ASP A 89 5.91 -15.52 -7.68
C ASP A 89 6.92 -14.45 -8.13
N VAL A 90 7.25 -13.49 -7.26
CA VAL A 90 8.31 -12.49 -7.50
C VAL A 90 9.68 -13.17 -7.65
N LEU A 91 10.01 -14.15 -6.81
CA LEU A 91 11.26 -14.92 -6.92
C LEU A 91 11.33 -15.72 -8.23
N LYS A 92 10.18 -16.23 -8.71
CA LYS A 92 10.11 -17.02 -9.96
C LYS A 92 10.09 -16.14 -11.22
N SER A 93 9.57 -14.92 -11.13
CA SER A 93 9.46 -13.96 -12.25
C SER A 93 10.67 -13.05 -12.39
N THR A 94 11.60 -13.09 -11.44
CA THR A 94 12.93 -12.51 -11.60
C THR A 94 13.71 -13.38 -12.61
N PRO A 95 14.19 -12.83 -13.75
CA PRO A 95 15.04 -13.57 -14.68
C PRO A 95 16.42 -13.88 -14.10
#